data_AF-A0A179ICQ6-F1
#
_entry.id   AF-A0A179ICQ6-F1
#
_cell.length_a   1.000
_cell.length_b   1.000
_cell.length_c   1.000
_cell.angle_alpha   90.00
_cell.angle_beta   90.00
_cell.angle_gamma   90.00
#
_symmetry.space_group_name_H-M   'P 1'
#
loop_
_entity.id
_entity.type
_entity.pdbx_description
1 polymer ?
#
loop_
_entity_poly.entity_id
_entity_poly.type
_entity_poly.pdbx_seq_one_letter_code
_entity_poly.pdbx_strand_id
1 'polypeptide(L)'
;MPDGRKRQQQLSVWPVGKSLLPQFTDPNSSMPASNQITIVLLHGAWHGPWCWKDQIPELHKLGYAVETIHLPCTHGVAGKTQFDDADAARSLLETLVSAGKRVVVVAHSYAGPIGNAAIIGLSERERAAKSLPGGVVGLIALCAFLFPGGMDQGAVIRGLGGL
;
A
#
# COMPACT_ATOMS: atom_id res chain seq x y z
N MET A 1 -28.96 51.52 -8.09
CA MET A 1 -28.06 51.04 -9.18
C MET A 1 -26.79 50.50 -8.52
N PRO A 2 -26.30 49.33 -8.94
CA PRO A 2 -26.08 48.12 -8.11
C PRO A 2 -24.57 47.89 -7.82
N ASP A 3 -24.05 46.98 -6.99
CA ASP A 3 -24.52 45.91 -6.09
C ASP A 3 -23.25 45.34 -5.44
N GLY A 4 -23.17 45.33 -4.10
CA GLY A 4 -22.05 44.83 -3.31
C GLY A 4 -22.23 43.40 -2.78
N ARG A 5 -22.64 42.45 -3.64
CA ARG A 5 -22.80 41.03 -3.27
C ARG A 5 -21.47 40.39 -2.87
N LYS A 6 -21.19 40.40 -1.56
CA LYS A 6 -20.36 39.39 -0.90
C LYS A 6 -21.01 38.02 -1.13
N ARG A 7 -20.33 37.13 -1.86
CA ARG A 7 -20.73 35.71 -1.92
C ARG A 7 -20.54 35.11 -0.53
N GLN A 8 -21.64 34.86 0.18
CA GLN A 8 -21.65 33.87 1.26
C GLN A 8 -21.43 32.51 0.59
N GLN A 9 -20.28 31.89 0.84
CA GLN A 9 -20.11 30.47 0.56
C GLN A 9 -20.95 29.71 1.56
N GLN A 10 -22.01 29.07 1.06
CA GLN A 10 -22.83 28.15 1.81
C GLN A 10 -21.97 26.92 2.13
N LEU A 11 -21.59 26.76 3.41
CA LEU A 11 -20.96 25.53 3.88
C LEU A 11 -22.03 24.43 3.82
N SER A 12 -21.90 23.51 2.86
CA SER A 12 -22.77 22.33 2.79
C SER A 12 -22.40 21.40 3.94
N VAL A 13 -23.27 21.34 4.94
CA VAL A 13 -23.22 20.36 6.02
C VAL A 13 -23.42 18.97 5.40
N TRP A 14 -22.45 18.07 5.58
CA TRP A 14 -22.55 16.71 5.09
C TRP A 14 -23.64 15.96 5.88
N PRO A 15 -24.57 15.22 5.24
CA PRO A 15 -25.53 14.42 5.98
C PRO A 15 -24.80 13.32 6.75
N VAL A 16 -24.94 13.34 8.09
CA VAL A 16 -24.56 12.22 8.95
C VAL A 16 -25.59 11.12 8.72
N GLY A 17 -25.29 10.16 7.83
CA GLY A 17 -26.23 9.06 7.59
C GLY A 17 -25.98 8.23 6.34
N LYS A 18 -24.98 7.36 6.41
CA LYS A 18 -24.96 5.94 5.97
C LYS A 18 -23.49 5.52 5.91
N SER A 19 -23.14 4.54 6.75
CA SER A 19 -21.83 3.92 6.77
C SER A 19 -21.44 3.47 5.36
N LEU A 20 -20.37 4.05 4.81
CA LEU A 20 -19.70 3.61 3.59
C LEU A 20 -18.71 2.47 3.88
N LEU A 21 -18.70 1.92 5.10
CA LEU A 21 -17.92 0.73 5.38
C LEU A 21 -18.55 -0.43 4.61
N PRO A 22 -17.76 -1.19 3.84
CA PRO A 22 -18.26 -2.41 3.22
C PRO A 22 -18.91 -3.29 4.28
N GLN A 23 -20.10 -3.81 3.98
CA GLN A 23 -20.72 -4.83 4.81
C GLN A 23 -19.75 -6.01 4.86
N PHE A 24 -19.26 -6.35 6.05
CA PHE A 24 -18.45 -7.54 6.26
C PHE A 24 -19.30 -8.74 5.83
N THR A 25 -18.92 -9.38 4.73
CA THR A 25 -19.50 -10.65 4.32
C THR A 25 -19.21 -11.70 5.38
N ASP A 26 -20.11 -12.67 5.50
CA ASP A 26 -20.00 -13.82 6.40
C ASP A 26 -18.57 -14.42 6.37
N PRO A 27 -17.86 -14.51 7.52
CA PRO A 27 -16.52 -15.07 7.58
C PRO A 27 -16.44 -16.55 7.13
N ASN A 28 -17.58 -17.22 6.98
CA ASN A 28 -17.66 -18.60 6.47
C ASN A 28 -18.00 -18.72 4.98
N SER A 29 -18.20 -17.60 4.27
CA SER A 29 -18.33 -17.64 2.80
C SER A 29 -16.94 -17.70 2.19
N SER A 30 -16.50 -18.89 1.77
CA SER A 30 -15.27 -19.04 1.00
C SER A 30 -15.42 -18.26 -0.31
N MET A 31 -14.74 -17.11 -0.42
CA MET A 31 -14.67 -16.41 -1.69
C MET A 31 -14.11 -17.36 -2.75
N PRO A 32 -14.67 -17.40 -3.97
CA PRO A 32 -14.07 -18.17 -5.05
C PRO A 32 -12.62 -17.74 -5.21
N ALA A 33 -11.71 -18.69 -5.45
CA ALA A 33 -10.26 -18.47 -5.46
C ALA A 33 -9.81 -17.32 -6.42
N SER A 34 -10.60 -17.02 -7.44
CA SER A 34 -10.38 -15.92 -8.38
C SER A 34 -10.61 -14.51 -7.79
N ASN A 35 -11.22 -14.40 -6.61
CA ASN A 35 -11.52 -13.12 -5.96
C ASN A 35 -10.82 -12.93 -4.60
N GLN A 36 -9.97 -13.88 -4.19
CA GLN A 36 -9.27 -13.82 -2.91
C GLN A 36 -8.09 -12.83 -2.97
N ILE A 37 -8.06 -11.89 -2.02
CA ILE A 37 -6.98 -10.92 -1.88
C ILE A 37 -5.85 -11.51 -1.02
N THR A 38 -4.62 -11.36 -1.50
CA THR A 38 -3.40 -11.57 -0.71
C THR A 38 -2.90 -10.22 -0.21
N ILE A 39 -2.68 -10.09 1.10
CA ILE A 39 -2.14 -8.87 1.72
C ILE A 39 -0.63 -9.04 1.88
N VAL A 40 0.14 -8.13 1.31
CA VAL A 40 1.59 -8.07 1.50
C VAL A 40 1.91 -6.98 2.51
N LEU A 41 2.48 -7.36 3.66
CA LEU A 41 2.84 -6.43 4.73
C LEU A 41 4.33 -6.07 4.67
N LEU A 42 4.64 -4.81 4.38
CA LEU A 42 6.00 -4.25 4.36
C LEU A 42 6.26 -3.43 5.63
N HIS A 43 7.28 -3.81 6.39
CA HIS A 43 7.62 -3.21 7.69
C HIS A 43 8.41 -1.89 7.54
N GLY A 44 8.41 -1.09 8.61
CA GLY A 44 9.15 0.18 8.66
C GLY A 44 10.65 0.01 8.96
N ALA A 45 11.36 1.13 9.11
CA ALA A 45 12.77 1.15 9.50
C ALA A 45 12.95 0.54 10.89
N TRP A 46 14.04 -0.21 11.09
CA TRP A 46 14.36 -0.92 12.33
C TRP A 46 13.32 -1.96 12.78
N HIS A 47 12.41 -2.35 11.89
CA HIS A 47 11.45 -3.44 12.13
C HIS A 47 11.83 -4.68 11.30
N GLY A 48 11.02 -5.73 11.44
CA GLY A 48 11.02 -6.92 10.60
C GLY A 48 9.61 -7.48 10.52
N PRO A 49 9.40 -8.62 9.83
CA PRO A 49 8.12 -9.34 9.81
C PRO A 49 7.47 -9.53 11.19
N TRP A 50 8.29 -9.66 12.23
CA TRP A 50 7.85 -9.82 13.63
C TRP A 50 6.94 -8.69 14.12
N CYS A 51 6.97 -7.50 13.53
CA CYS A 51 6.10 -6.40 13.94
C CYS A 51 4.62 -6.65 13.59
N TRP A 52 4.35 -7.59 12.69
CA TRP A 52 3.01 -7.97 12.24
C TRP A 52 2.43 -9.19 12.96
N LYS A 53 3.10 -9.69 14.00
CA LYS A 53 2.74 -10.93 14.71
C LYS A 53 1.27 -10.97 15.17
N ASP A 54 0.70 -9.82 15.50
CA ASP A 54 -0.67 -9.71 16.02
C ASP A 54 -1.68 -9.44 14.88
N GLN A 55 -1.24 -8.85 13.77
CA GLN A 55 -2.10 -8.53 12.63
C GLN A 55 -2.30 -9.71 11.69
N ILE A 56 -1.27 -10.54 11.47
CA ILE A 56 -1.34 -11.70 10.57
C ILE A 56 -2.49 -12.65 10.96
N PRO A 57 -2.65 -13.08 12.23
CA PRO A 57 -3.75 -13.96 12.62
C PRO A 57 -5.14 -13.33 12.40
N GLU A 58 -5.30 -12.03 12.66
CA GLU A 58 -6.58 -11.33 12.47
C GLU A 58 -6.94 -11.21 10.98
N LEU A 59 -5.96 -10.95 10.12
CA LEU A 59 -6.17 -10.93 8.67
C LEU A 59 -6.52 -12.33 8.12
N HIS A 60 -5.90 -13.39 8.65
CA HIS A 60 -6.25 -14.76 8.32
C HIS A 60 -7.69 -15.11 8.74
N LYS A 61 -8.14 -14.69 9.94
CA LYS A 61 -9.53 -14.88 10.41
C LYS A 61 -10.55 -14.19 9.49
N LEU A 62 -10.15 -13.09 8.84
CA LEU A 62 -10.95 -12.39 7.85
C LEU A 62 -10.89 -13.04 6.44
N GLY A 63 -10.18 -14.16 6.29
CA GLY A 63 -10.10 -14.93 5.04
C GLY A 63 -9.04 -14.46 4.04
N TYR A 64 -8.18 -13.51 4.43
CA TYR A 64 -7.08 -13.05 3.59
C TYR A 64 -5.87 -13.98 3.71
N ALA A 65 -5.20 -14.25 2.59
CA ALA A 65 -3.84 -14.75 2.64
C ALA A 65 -2.90 -13.58 2.98
N VAL A 66 -1.85 -13.82 3.77
CA VAL A 66 -0.89 -12.77 4.16
C VAL A 66 0.53 -13.22 3.86
N GLU A 67 1.30 -12.32 3.28
CA GLU A 67 2.72 -12.49 2.96
C GLU A 67 3.51 -11.33 3.56
N THR A 68 4.74 -11.58 4.00
CA THR A 68 5.65 -10.54 4.51
C THR A 68 7.09 -10.99 4.34
N ILE A 69 8.02 -10.04 4.29
CA ILE A 69 9.45 -10.28 4.05
C ILE A 69 10.31 -9.42 4.95
N HIS A 70 11.55 -9.84 5.16
CA HIS A 70 12.59 -8.97 5.67
C HIS A 70 13.05 -8.01 4.57
N LEU A 71 13.07 -6.71 4.88
CA LEU A 71 13.71 -5.69 4.05
C LEU A 71 15.22 -5.63 4.37
N PRO A 72 16.12 -5.97 3.43
CA PRO A 72 17.56 -6.12 3.68
C PRO A 72 18.26 -4.92 4.34
N CYS A 73 17.99 -3.69 3.88
CA CYS A 73 18.63 -2.47 4.36
C CYS A 73 18.28 -2.18 5.82
N THR A 74 17.01 -2.36 6.19
CA THR A 74 16.53 -2.04 7.55
C THR A 74 16.78 -3.17 8.55
N HIS A 75 17.24 -4.33 8.07
CA HIS A 75 17.65 -5.47 8.86
C HIS A 75 19.17 -5.49 9.17
N GLY A 76 19.90 -4.39 8.89
CA GLY A 76 21.30 -4.24 9.29
C GLY A 76 22.30 -5.02 8.43
N VAL A 77 21.89 -5.47 7.23
CA VAL A 77 22.81 -6.10 6.28
C VAL A 77 23.73 -5.02 5.69
N ALA A 78 25.02 -5.14 5.95
CA ALA A 78 26.02 -4.16 5.52
C ALA A 78 26.00 -3.98 3.99
N GLY A 79 26.04 -2.73 3.54
CA GLY A 79 26.08 -2.37 2.11
C GLY A 79 24.72 -2.42 1.39
N LYS A 80 23.63 -2.77 2.09
CA LYS A 80 22.27 -2.71 1.53
C LYS A 80 21.66 -1.33 1.63
N THR A 81 20.84 -0.99 0.64
CA THR A 81 20.22 0.32 0.46
C THR A 81 18.70 0.20 0.32
N GLN A 82 17.99 1.32 0.33
CA GLN A 82 16.54 1.33 0.03
C GLN A 82 16.19 0.75 -1.34
N PHE A 83 17.13 0.70 -2.29
CA PHE A 83 16.89 0.08 -3.60
C PHE A 83 16.83 -1.45 -3.48
N ASP A 84 17.69 -2.05 -2.65
CA ASP A 84 17.64 -3.48 -2.35
C ASP A 84 16.32 -3.87 -1.67
N ASP A 85 15.78 -2.99 -0.81
CA ASP A 85 14.47 -3.18 -0.18
C ASP A 85 13.33 -3.15 -1.21
N ALA A 86 13.39 -2.23 -2.17
CA ALA A 86 12.43 -2.14 -3.26
C ALA A 86 12.48 -3.37 -4.17
N ASP A 87 13.68 -3.86 -4.50
CA ASP A 87 13.89 -5.05 -5.32
C ASP A 87 13.39 -6.32 -4.60
N ALA A 88 13.62 -6.44 -3.30
CA ALA A 88 13.10 -7.55 -2.49
C ALA A 88 11.57 -7.56 -2.46
N ALA A 89 10.94 -6.40 -2.19
CA ALA A 89 9.49 -6.25 -2.23
C ALA A 89 8.93 -6.55 -3.63
N ARG A 90 9.58 -6.04 -4.68
CA ARG A 90 9.19 -6.28 -6.07
C ARG A 90 9.24 -7.77 -6.42
N SER A 91 10.31 -8.46 -6.05
CA SER A 91 10.48 -9.89 -6.35
C SER A 91 9.36 -10.74 -5.73
N LEU A 92 8.95 -10.43 -4.49
CA LEU A 92 7.79 -11.05 -3.86
C LEU A 92 6.51 -10.77 -4.66
N LEU A 93 6.26 -9.51 -5.01
CA LEU A 93 5.05 -9.13 -5.74
C LEU A 93 4.97 -9.81 -7.11
N GLU A 94 6.06 -9.81 -7.88
CA GLU A 94 6.13 -10.48 -9.19
C GLU A 94 5.84 -11.98 -9.08
N THR A 95 6.36 -12.64 -8.03
CA THR A 95 6.05 -14.05 -7.74
C THR A 95 4.56 -14.25 -7.52
N LEU A 96 3.94 -13.43 -6.66
CA LEU A 96 2.53 -13.55 -6.31
C LEU A 96 1.62 -13.25 -7.50
N VAL A 97 1.86 -12.17 -8.24
CA VAL A 97 1.00 -11.78 -9.35
C VAL A 97 1.16 -12.71 -10.55
N SER A 98 2.34 -13.30 -10.76
CA SER A 98 2.55 -14.31 -11.82
C SER A 98 1.86 -15.63 -11.51
N ALA A 99 1.67 -15.95 -10.22
CA ALA A 99 0.79 -17.03 -9.77
C ALA A 99 -0.70 -16.69 -9.86
N GLY A 100 -1.06 -15.53 -10.44
CA GLY A 100 -2.44 -15.08 -10.63
C GLY A 100 -3.09 -14.48 -9.39
N LYS A 101 -2.34 -14.22 -8.32
CA LYS A 101 -2.88 -13.62 -7.10
C LYS A 101 -3.21 -12.14 -7.32
N ARG A 102 -4.29 -11.70 -6.65
CA ARG A 102 -4.67 -10.29 -6.50
C ARG A 102 -4.08 -9.77 -5.19
N VAL A 103 -3.27 -8.71 -5.26
CA VAL A 103 -2.44 -8.28 -4.13
C VAL A 103 -2.82 -6.89 -3.65
N VAL A 104 -2.94 -6.71 -2.34
CA VAL A 104 -2.94 -5.40 -1.68
C VAL A 104 -1.64 -5.26 -0.90
N VAL A 105 -0.89 -4.19 -1.16
CA VAL A 105 0.36 -3.90 -0.44
C VAL A 105 0.05 -2.95 0.71
N VAL A 106 0.40 -3.32 1.94
CA VAL A 106 0.36 -2.43 3.10
C VAL A 106 1.80 -2.04 3.42
N ALA A 107 2.11 -0.77 3.26
CA ALA A 107 3.43 -0.21 3.49
C ALA A 107 3.42 0.66 4.75
N HIS A 108 4.19 0.28 5.77
CA HIS A 108 4.28 1.04 7.03
C HIS A 108 5.51 1.96 7.08
N SER A 109 5.32 3.23 7.47
CA SER A 109 6.42 4.17 7.76
C SER A 109 7.42 4.28 6.60
N TYR A 110 8.68 3.90 6.84
CA TYR A 110 9.76 3.78 5.85
C TYR A 110 9.38 3.00 4.59
N ALA A 111 8.50 2.00 4.68
CA ALA A 111 8.15 1.20 3.51
C ALA A 111 7.30 1.94 2.48
N GLY A 112 6.82 3.15 2.74
CA GLY A 112 5.98 3.90 1.79
C GLY A 112 6.63 4.06 0.41
N PRO A 113 7.84 4.63 0.28
CA PRO A 113 8.56 4.73 -0.98
C PRO A 113 8.97 3.37 -1.55
N ILE A 114 9.30 2.40 -0.68
CA ILE A 114 9.65 1.02 -1.06
C ILE A 114 8.48 0.34 -1.79
N GLY A 115 7.29 0.37 -1.17
CA GLY A 115 6.07 -0.18 -1.76
C GLY A 115 5.69 0.54 -3.05
N ASN A 116 5.78 1.88 -3.09
CA ASN A 116 5.51 2.64 -4.32
C ASN A 116 6.44 2.25 -5.47
N ALA A 117 7.74 2.10 -5.23
CA ALA A 117 8.69 1.66 -6.24
C ALA A 117 8.40 0.22 -6.69
N ALA A 118 8.09 -0.68 -5.75
CA ALA A 118 7.88 -2.09 -6.02
C ALA A 118 6.65 -2.37 -6.91
N ILE A 119 5.58 -1.58 -6.81
CA ILE A 119 4.32 -1.83 -7.53
C ILE A 119 4.30 -1.34 -8.99
N ILE A 120 5.31 -0.58 -9.45
CA ILE A 120 5.31 0.04 -10.78
C ILE A 120 5.14 -1.04 -11.87
N GLY A 121 4.14 -0.85 -12.73
CA GLY A 121 3.82 -1.75 -13.84
C GLY A 121 3.18 -3.09 -13.44
N LEU A 122 2.88 -3.28 -12.15
CA LEU A 122 2.30 -4.51 -11.61
C LEU A 122 0.81 -4.40 -11.30
N SER A 123 0.16 -3.27 -11.60
CA SER A 123 -1.27 -3.14 -11.30
C SER A 123 -2.11 -4.17 -12.07
N GLU A 124 -3.22 -4.58 -11.47
CA GLU A 124 -4.18 -5.50 -12.11
C GLU A 124 -4.63 -4.98 -13.48
N ARG A 125 -4.84 -3.67 -13.62
CA ARG A 125 -5.20 -3.04 -14.89
C ARG A 125 -4.11 -3.18 -15.95
N GLU A 126 -2.86 -2.84 -15.60
CA GLU A 126 -1.73 -2.90 -16.54
C GLU A 126 -1.42 -4.32 -16.98
N ARG A 127 -1.56 -5.29 -16.06
CA ARG A 127 -1.35 -6.70 -16.35
C ARG A 127 -2.47 -7.28 -17.20
N ALA A 128 -3.73 -6.97 -16.89
CA ALA A 128 -4.87 -7.38 -17.70
C ALA A 128 -4.78 -6.85 -19.15
N ALA A 129 -4.32 -5.61 -19.35
CA ALA A 129 -4.07 -5.05 -20.69
C ALA A 129 -3.03 -5.82 -21.51
N LYS A 130 -2.19 -6.63 -20.85
CA LYS A 130 -1.16 -7.50 -21.45
C LYS A 130 -1.57 -8.99 -21.43
N SER A 131 -2.82 -9.30 -21.08
CA SER A 131 -3.30 -10.68 -20.90
C SER A 131 -2.49 -11.48 -19.86
N LEU A 132 -1.92 -10.80 -18.86
CA LEU A 132 -1.19 -11.42 -17.76
C LEU A 132 -2.13 -11.64 -16.57
N PRO A 133 -1.97 -12.73 -15.81
CA PRO A 133 -2.83 -13.04 -14.67
C PRO A 133 -2.48 -12.17 -13.46
N GLY A 134 -3.42 -12.06 -12.52
CA GLY A 134 -3.22 -11.39 -11.23
C GLY A 134 -2.83 -9.91 -11.33
N GLY A 135 -2.45 -9.34 -10.20
CA GLY A 135 -1.94 -7.98 -10.14
C GLY A 135 -2.14 -7.28 -8.80
N VAL A 136 -1.49 -6.13 -8.66
CA VAL A 136 -1.66 -5.25 -7.51
C VAL A 136 -2.96 -4.48 -7.68
N VAL A 137 -3.88 -4.66 -6.73
CA VAL A 137 -5.19 -4.01 -6.69
C VAL A 137 -5.12 -2.66 -5.97
N GLY A 138 -4.19 -2.52 -5.04
CA GLY A 138 -3.98 -1.26 -4.33
C GLY A 138 -2.77 -1.27 -3.40
N LEU A 139 -2.40 -0.06 -2.96
CA LEU A 139 -1.39 0.18 -1.93
C LEU A 139 -2.04 0.98 -0.80
N ILE A 140 -1.87 0.50 0.43
CA ILE A 140 -2.29 1.15 1.67
C ILE A 140 -1.03 1.71 2.33
N ALA A 141 -0.94 3.03 2.42
CA ALA A 141 0.11 3.73 3.14
C ALA A 141 -0.29 3.86 4.62
N LEU A 142 0.33 3.05 5.49
CA LEU A 142 0.07 3.08 6.94
C LEU A 142 1.13 3.93 7.64
N CYS A 143 0.76 5.15 8.04
CA CYS A 143 1.68 6.09 8.69
C CYS A 143 3.01 6.26 7.91
N ALA A 144 2.94 6.17 6.57
CA ALA A 144 4.09 5.98 5.71
C ALA A 144 4.55 7.26 5.02
N PHE A 145 5.84 7.32 4.68
CA PHE A 145 6.35 8.41 3.86
C PHE A 145 5.80 8.30 2.44
N LEU A 146 5.29 9.40 1.92
CA LEU A 146 4.88 9.54 0.53
C LEU A 146 5.60 10.75 -0.05
N PHE A 147 6.45 10.51 -1.05
CA PHE A 147 7.20 11.56 -1.71
C PHE A 147 6.56 11.93 -3.06
N PRO A 148 6.66 13.18 -3.50
CA PRO A 148 6.36 13.54 -4.88
C PRO A 148 7.16 12.66 -5.85
N GLY A 149 6.57 12.34 -6.99
CA GLY A 149 7.23 11.53 -8.02
C GLY A 149 8.58 12.11 -8.43
N GLY A 150 9.59 11.26 -8.52
CA GLY A 150 10.96 11.65 -8.88
C GLY A 150 11.79 12.24 -7.74
N MET A 151 11.28 12.28 -6.51
CA MET A 151 12.01 12.79 -5.35
C MET A 151 12.32 11.70 -4.33
N ASP A 152 13.56 11.69 -3.83
CA ASP A 152 13.93 10.97 -2.61
C ASP A 152 13.72 11.83 -1.36
N GLN A 153 13.87 11.23 -0.17
CA GLN A 153 13.73 11.94 1.10
C GLN A 153 14.67 13.16 1.20
N GLY A 154 15.90 13.03 0.69
CA GLY A 154 16.88 14.12 0.71
C GLY A 154 16.48 15.28 -0.21
N ALA A 155 15.91 15.00 -1.37
CA ALA A 155 15.38 15.98 -2.30
C ALA A 155 14.18 16.72 -1.69
N VAL A 156 13.30 16.00 -0.97
CA VAL A 156 12.20 16.62 -0.23
C VAL A 156 12.72 17.55 0.85
N ILE A 157 13.68 17.11 1.68
CA ILE A 157 14.28 17.95 2.74
C ILE A 157 14.93 19.20 2.15
N ARG A 158 15.76 19.06 1.10
CA ARG A 158 16.39 20.21 0.42
C ARG A 158 15.36 21.17 -0.18
N GLY A 159 14.27 20.64 -0.74
CA GLY A 159 13.21 21.44 -1.34
C GLY A 159 12.37 22.24 -0.34
N LEU A 160 12.32 21.84 0.93
CA LEU A 160 11.63 22.56 1.99
C LEU A 160 12.42 23.78 2.50
N GLY A 161 13.64 24.02 2.01
CA GLY A 161 14.49 25.15 2.40
C GLY A 161 15.07 25.03 3.80
N GLY A 162 15.07 23.83 4.39
CA GLY A 162 15.55 23.56 5.74
C GLY A 162 16.60 22.46 5.79
N LEU A 163 17.87 22.88 5.64
CA LEU A 163 19.00 22.61 6.54
C LEU A 163 19.99 23.78 6.40
#